data_AF-A0A9E6DKX8-F1
#
_entry.id   AF-A0A9E6DKX8-F1
#
_cell.length_a   1.000
_cell.length_b   1.000
_cell.length_c   1.000
_cell.angle_alpha   90.00
_cell.angle_beta   90.00
_cell.angle_gamma   90.00
#
_symmetry.space_group_name_H-M   'P 1'
#
loop_
_entity.id
_entity.type
_entity.pdbx_description
1 polymer ?
#
loop_
_entity_poly.entity_id
_entity_poly.type
_entity_poly.pdbx_seq_one_letter_code
_entity_poly.pdbx_strand_id
1 'polypeptide(L)' 'MSDTPKLSTEELARRAQLPETARRALEEADARKAKQKPLNLPTELGGRDGPEAVRFGDWEKKGIAIDF' A
#
# COMPACT_ATOMS: atom_id res chain seq x y z
N MET A 1 1.02 -22.86 -2.26
CA MET A 1 1.32 -22.44 -0.88
C MET A 1 1.11 -20.94 -0.81
N SER A 2 -0.06 -20.48 -0.33
CA SER A 2 -0.33 -19.05 -0.18
C SER A 2 0.42 -18.54 1.04
N ASP A 3 1.64 -18.02 0.83
CA ASP A 3 2.38 -17.29 1.86
C ASP A 3 1.65 -15.97 2.12
N THR A 4 0.70 -15.97 3.04
CA THR A 4 0.29 -14.74 3.71
C THR A 4 1.52 -14.24 4.45
N PRO A 5 2.09 -13.07 4.11
CA PRO A 5 3.24 -12.58 4.85
C PRO A 5 2.75 -12.28 6.27
N LYS A 6 3.21 -13.10 7.21
CA LYS A 6 3.04 -12.80 8.64
C LYS A 6 3.73 -11.47 8.90
N LEU A 7 3.06 -10.55 9.59
CA LEU A 7 3.65 -9.26 9.93
C LEU A 7 4.96 -9.48 10.66
N SER A 8 5.96 -8.65 10.36
CA SER A 8 7.25 -8.71 11.04
C SER A 8 7.07 -8.39 12.53
N THR A 9 8.00 -8.88 13.35
CA THR A 9 8.02 -8.63 14.80
C THR A 9 8.04 -7.12 15.11
N GLU A 10 8.77 -6.35 14.32
CA GLU A 10 8.85 -4.88 14.44
C GLU A 10 7.51 -4.21 14.17
N GLU A 11 6.78 -4.67 13.16
CA GLU A 11 5.48 -4.12 12.80
C GLU A 11 4.41 -4.47 13.85
N LEU A 12 4.49 -5.65 14.47
CA LEU A 12 3.63 -6.01 15.60
C LEU A 12 3.89 -5.09 16.81
N ALA A 13 5.16 -4.84 17.13
CA ALA A 13 5.53 -3.93 18.21
C ALA A 13 5.06 -2.50 17.94
N ARG A 14 5.20 -2.02 16.69
CA ARG A 14 4.70 -0.71 16.27
C ARG A 14 3.19 -0.60 16.46
N ARG A 15 2.42 -1.59 16.00
CA ARG A 15 0.95 -1.62 16.13
C ARG A 15 0.49 -1.69 17.58
N ALA A 16 1.24 -2.36 18.45
CA ALA A 16 0.94 -2.43 19.88
C ALA A 16 1.14 -1.09 20.61
N GLN A 17 2.02 -0.22 20.11
CA GLN A 17 2.29 1.11 20.68
C GLN A 17 1.31 2.19 20.18
N LEU A 18 0.45 1.88 19.20
CA LEU A 18 -0.51 2.84 18.66
C LEU A 18 -1.69 3.10 19.62
N PRO A 19 -2.29 4.30 19.57
CA PRO A 19 -3.56 4.56 20.23
C PRO A 19 -4.64 3.55 19.81
N GLU A 20 -5.58 3.27 20.70
CA GLU A 20 -6.63 2.26 20.48
C GLU A 20 -7.41 2.50 19.18
N THR A 21 -7.73 3.76 18.87
CA THR A 21 -8.43 4.15 17.65
C THR A 21 -7.65 3.78 16.38
N ALA A 22 -6.34 3.99 16.38
CA ALA A 22 -5.47 3.66 15.26
C ALA A 22 -5.33 2.13 15.10
N ARG A 23 -5.25 1.39 16.21
CA ARG A 23 -5.21 -0.08 16.17
C ARG A 23 -6.49 -0.67 15.58
N ARG A 24 -7.66 -0.21 16.03
CA ARG A 24 -8.96 -0.63 15.49
C ARG A 24 -9.09 -0.32 14.00
N ALA A 25 -8.67 0.86 13.56
CA ALA A 25 -8.71 1.23 12.14
C ALA A 25 -7.86 0.30 11.26
N LEU A 26 -6.69 -0.13 11.74
CA LEU A 26 -5.84 -1.10 11.04
C LEU A 26 -6.49 -2.49 10.98
N GLU A 27 -7.06 -2.96 12.10
CA GLU A 27 -7.77 -4.24 12.16
C GLU A 27 -8.96 -4.28 11.18
N GLU A 28 -9.74 -3.20 11.09
CA GLU A 28 -10.84 -3.08 10.13
C GLU A 28 -10.35 -3.05 8.67
N ALA A 29 -9.23 -2.38 8.40
CA ALA A 29 -8.62 -2.36 7.07
C ALA A 29 -8.13 -3.74 6.65
N ASP A 30 -7.48 -4.48 7.56
CA ASP A 30 -7.02 -5.85 7.33
C ASP A 30 -8.22 -6.79 7.12
N ALA A 31 -9.30 -6.65 7.90
CA ALA A 31 -10.54 -7.40 7.72
C ALA A 31 -11.22 -7.11 6.37
N ARG A 32 -11.15 -5.87 5.88
CA ARG A 32 -11.65 -5.51 4.54
C ARG A 32 -10.81 -6.14 3.44
N LYS A 33 -9.48 -6.07 3.54
CA LYS A 33 -8.56 -6.71 2.57
C LYS A 33 -8.76 -8.22 2.50
N ALA A 34 -8.91 -8.89 3.64
CA ALA A 34 -9.13 -10.33 3.70
C ALA A 34 -10.44 -10.77 3.01
N LYS A 35 -11.46 -9.90 2.96
CA LYS A 35 -12.74 -10.15 2.28
C LYS A 35 -12.73 -9.73 0.80
N GLN A 36 -11.78 -8.89 0.39
CA GLN A 36 -11.67 -8.48 -1.00
C GLN A 36 -11.08 -9.63 -1.83
N LYS A 37 -11.71 -9.87 -2.99
CA LYS A 37 -11.15 -10.81 -3.96
C LYS A 37 -9.87 -10.21 -4.54
N PRO A 38 -8.79 -10.99 -4.69
CA PRO A 38 -7.59 -10.50 -5.36
C PRO A 38 -7.97 -10.10 -6.79
N LEU A 39 -7.67 -8.85 -7.15
CA LEU A 39 -7.77 -8.40 -8.53
C LEU A 39 -6.61 -9.05 -9.29
N ASN A 40 -6.93 -9.95 -10.22
CA ASN A 40 -5.94 -10.54 -11.11
C ASN A 40 -5.64 -9.56 -12.25
N LEU A 41 -5.07 -8.42 -11.90
CA LEU A 41 -4.59 -7.42 -12.86
C LEU A 41 -3.24 -7.89 -13.40
N PRO A 42 -2.98 -7.78 -14.71
CA PRO A 42 -1.65 -8.03 -15.23
C PRO A 42 -0.67 -7.07 -14.58
N THR A 43 0.55 -7.54 -14.32
CA THR A 43 1.63 -6.67 -13.85
C THR A 43 1.85 -5.56 -14.87
N GLU A 44 1.81 -4.31 -14.41
CA GLU A 44 2.18 -3.19 -15.25
C GLU A 44 3.68 -3.26 -15.54
N LEU A 45 4.04 -3.38 -16.82
CA LEU A 45 5.43 -3.43 -17.29
C LEU A 45 5.77 -2.09 -17.94
N GLY A 46 6.89 -1.48 -17.53
CA GLY A 46 7.31 -0.18 -18.06
C GLY A 46 6.61 1.03 -17.44
N GLY A 47 5.66 0.82 -16.53
CA GLY A 47 5.09 1.86 -15.69
C GLY A 47 6.08 2.33 -14.61
N ARG A 48 5.96 3.59 -14.17
CA ARG A 48 6.70 4.08 -13.00
C ARG A 48 6.11 3.47 -11.74
N ASP A 49 6.97 3.04 -10.82
CA ASP A 49 6.53 2.66 -9.49
C ASP A 49 5.76 3.81 -8.81
N GLY A 50 4.61 3.48 -8.25
CA GLY A 50 3.77 4.42 -7.50
C GLY A 50 2.55 4.91 -8.27
N PRO A 51 1.74 5.78 -7.62
CA PRO A 51 0.51 6.28 -8.21
C PRO A 51 0.81 7.12 -9.46
N GLU A 52 0.02 6.96 -10.53
CA GLU A 52 0.19 7.75 -11.77
C GLU A 52 0.31 9.24 -11.47
N ALA A 53 1.45 9.85 -11.82
CA ALA A 53 1.74 11.28 -11.66
C ALA A 53 0.59 12.18 -12.16
N VAL A 54 -0.04 11.79 -13.27
CA VAL A 54 -1.18 12.49 -13.90
C VAL A 54 -2.38 12.57 -12.95
N ARG A 55 -2.61 11.56 -12.11
CA ARG A 55 -3.75 11.52 -11.17
C ARG A 55 -3.52 12.33 -9.89
N PHE A 56 -2.26 12.58 -9.53
CA PHE A 56 -1.91 13.19 -8.23
C PHE A 56 -1.18 14.55 -8.36
N GLY A 57 -1.03 15.08 -9.59
CA GLY A 57 -0.44 16.40 -9.84
C GLY A 57 1.07 16.47 -9.62
N ASP A 58 1.75 15.34 -9.50
CA ASP A 58 3.19 15.24 -9.28
C ASP A 58 3.92 15.04 -10.61
N TRP A 59 4.02 16.12 -11.40
CA TRP A 59 4.72 16.11 -12.69
C TRP A 59 6.25 16.22 -12.56
N GLU A 60 6.75 16.33 -11.33
CA GLU A 60 8.16 16.50 -11.05
C GLU A 60 8.78 15.20 -10.54
N LYS A 61 9.92 14.80 -11.09
CA LYS A 61 10.79 13.80 -10.45
C LYS A 61 12.17 14.40 -10.29
N LYS A 62 12.64 14.51 -9.05
CA LYS A 62 13.93 15.14 -8.72
C LYS A 62 14.05 16.58 -9.28
N GLY A 63 12.95 17.34 -9.30
CA GLY A 63 12.90 18.71 -9.79
C GLY A 63 12.94 18.87 -11.32
N ILE A 64 12.75 17.77 -12.08
CA ILE A 64 12.62 17.81 -13.53
C ILE A 64 11.16 17.53 -13.88
N ALA A 65 10.54 18.44 -14.63
CA ALA A 65 9.22 18.22 -15.23
C ALA A 65 9.34 17.13 -16.29
N ILE A 66 8.56 16.06 -16.15
CA ILE A 66 8.59 14.91 -17.06
C ILE A 66 7.28 14.87 -17.83
N ASP A 67 7.37 14.91 -19.16
CA ASP A 67 6.29 14.74 -20.12
C ASP A 67 6.45 13.38 -20.84
N PHE A 68 5.34 12.78 -21.27
CA PHE A 68 5.12 11.34 -21.56
C PHE A 68 6.22 10.58 -22.31
#